data_AF-A0A0J5IMN8-F1
#
_entry.id   AF-A0A0J5IMN8-F1
#
_cell.length_a   1.000
_cell.length_b   1.000
_cell.length_c   1.000
_cell.angle_alpha   90.00
_cell.angle_beta   90.00
_cell.angle_gamma   90.00
#
_symmetry.space_group_name_H-M   'P 1'
#
loop_
_entity.id
_entity.type
_entity.pdbx_description
1 polymer ?
#
loop_
_entity_poly.entity_id
_entity_poly.type
_entity_poly.pdbx_seq_one_letter_code
_entity_poly.pdbx_strand_id
1 'polypeptide(L)'
;MNIIWRAICFCYDNAELPFTDTQDEWFVFVDAPDRKAALAKFQTLLPVIWEVSPENVEHFSPRHEDELRELSLMPGTPDDLALLECGWENGKPQYLTAKEVLFWVSSPHLQQRLVRALNAVNREVTNESGS
;
A
#
# COMPACT_ATOMS: atom_id res chain seq x y z
N MET A 1 8.94 18.17 6.08
CA MET A 1 9.46 16.80 6.27
C MET A 1 8.53 15.86 5.53
N ASN A 2 9.04 14.84 4.83
CA ASN A 2 8.16 13.88 4.15
C ASN A 2 7.59 12.87 5.15
N ILE A 3 6.35 12.46 4.93
CA ILE A 3 5.68 11.38 5.66
C ILE A 3 5.23 10.31 4.66
N ILE A 4 4.88 9.11 5.16
CA ILE A 4 4.39 8.02 4.34
C ILE A 4 2.92 8.26 3.97
N TRP A 5 2.59 8.00 2.71
CA TRP A 5 1.23 7.99 2.17
C TRP A 5 0.97 6.64 1.51
N ARG A 6 -0.23 6.11 1.71
CA ARG A 6 -0.72 4.89 1.06
C ARG A 6 -1.97 5.20 0.24
N ALA A 7 -2.07 4.66 -0.97
CA ALA A 7 -3.30 4.65 -1.75
C ALA A 7 -3.56 3.25 -2.30
N ILE A 8 -4.84 2.99 -2.59
CA ILE A 8 -5.26 1.81 -3.35
C ILE A 8 -5.25 2.24 -4.82
N CYS A 9 -4.57 1.51 -5.69
CA CYS A 9 -4.38 1.88 -7.08
C CYS A 9 -4.76 0.74 -8.02
N PHE A 10 -5.33 1.09 -9.17
CA PHE A 10 -5.83 0.17 -10.17
C PHE A 10 -5.26 0.53 -11.55
N CYS A 11 -4.91 -0.50 -12.32
CA CYS A 11 -4.54 -0.38 -13.72
C CYS A 11 -5.61 -1.05 -14.60
N TYR A 12 -6.21 -0.29 -15.52
CA TYR A 12 -7.29 -0.74 -16.40
C TYR A 12 -6.83 -1.28 -17.75
N ASP A 13 -5.53 -1.21 -18.06
CA ASP A 13 -5.00 -1.70 -19.35
C ASP A 13 -4.94 -3.23 -19.44
N ASN A 14 -5.19 -3.94 -18.33
CA ASN A 14 -5.38 -5.40 -18.30
C ASN A 14 -6.79 -5.82 -18.81
N ALA A 15 -7.31 -5.08 -19.78
CA ALA A 15 -8.63 -5.29 -20.36
C ALA A 15 -8.64 -6.46 -21.37
N GLU A 16 -8.66 -7.69 -20.84
CA GLU A 16 -9.77 -8.54 -21.25
C GLU A 16 -10.98 -8.09 -20.42
N LEU A 17 -11.92 -7.40 -21.08
CA LEU A 17 -13.18 -6.90 -20.53
C LEU A 17 -14.01 -8.01 -19.82
N PRO A 18 -15.25 -7.69 -19.41
CA PRO A 18 -15.71 -7.12 -18.14
C PRO A 18 -15.96 -8.18 -17.04
N PHE A 19 -15.43 -9.41 -17.18
CA PHE A 19 -15.76 -10.54 -16.29
C PHE A 19 -14.55 -11.46 -15.99
N THR A 20 -13.34 -10.89 -15.88
CA THR A 20 -12.17 -11.60 -15.33
C THR A 20 -11.81 -11.00 -13.98
N ASP A 21 -11.89 -11.81 -12.93
CA ASP A 21 -11.97 -11.46 -11.51
C ASP A 21 -10.75 -10.80 -10.85
N THR A 22 -9.80 -10.23 -11.60
CA THR A 22 -8.69 -9.49 -10.97
C THR A 22 -8.37 -8.23 -11.75
N GLN A 23 -9.09 -7.15 -11.42
CA GLN A 23 -8.44 -5.84 -11.44
C GLN A 23 -7.24 -5.95 -10.50
N ASP A 24 -6.02 -5.73 -10.98
CA ASP A 24 -4.83 -5.83 -10.14
C ASP A 24 -4.85 -4.64 -9.17
N GLU A 25 -5.44 -4.86 -8.00
CA GLU A 25 -5.44 -3.92 -6.88
C GLU A 25 -4.04 -3.88 -6.26
N TRP A 26 -3.43 -2.70 -6.26
CA TRP A 26 -2.11 -2.48 -5.66
C TRP A 26 -2.19 -1.44 -4.55
N PHE A 27 -1.53 -1.74 -3.44
CA PHE A 27 -1.33 -0.78 -2.36
C PHE A 27 0.01 -0.07 -2.56
N VAL A 28 -0.08 1.19 -2.96
CA VAL A 28 1.09 1.97 -3.33
C VAL A 28 1.46 2.93 -2.23
N PHE A 29 2.74 2.91 -1.84
CA PHE A 29 3.30 3.78 -0.83
C PHE A 29 4.22 4.82 -1.46
N VAL A 30 4.00 6.10 -1.12
CA VAL A 30 4.88 7.21 -1.51
C VAL A 30 5.26 8.02 -0.29
N ASP A 31 6.34 8.79 -0.38
CA ASP A 31 6.66 9.79 0.63
C ASP A 31 6.39 11.21 0.12
N ALA A 32 5.69 12.02 0.90
CA ALA A 32 5.38 13.39 0.50
C ALA A 32 5.19 14.29 1.72
N PRO A 33 5.44 15.60 1.60
CA PRO A 33 5.24 16.54 2.71
C PRO A 33 3.77 16.82 3.01
N ASP A 34 2.88 16.64 2.02
CA ASP A 34 1.46 16.91 2.14
C ASP A 34 0.63 16.08 1.13
N ARG A 35 -0.69 16.13 1.26
CA ARG A 35 -1.64 15.38 0.42
C ARG A 35 -1.55 15.76 -1.06
N LYS A 36 -1.33 17.04 -1.36
CA LYS A 36 -1.28 17.53 -2.74
C LYS A 36 -0.05 16.96 -3.45
N ALA A 37 1.10 16.95 -2.78
CA ALA A 37 2.32 16.35 -3.28
C ALA A 37 2.21 14.83 -3.41
N ALA A 38 1.55 14.14 -2.46
CA ALA A 38 1.30 12.70 -2.55
C ALA A 38 0.43 12.35 -3.77
N LEU A 39 -0.68 13.07 -3.98
CA LEU A 39 -1.55 12.91 -5.14
C LEU A 39 -0.81 13.11 -6.45
N ALA A 40 -0.01 14.19 -6.54
CA ALA A 40 0.79 14.45 -7.73
C ALA A 40 1.79 13.32 -8.00
N LYS A 41 2.40 12.72 -6.96
CA LYS A 41 3.27 11.55 -7.11
C LYS A 41 2.52 10.35 -7.66
N PHE A 42 1.36 10.00 -7.10
CA PHE A 42 0.55 8.89 -7.62
C PHE A 42 0.20 9.10 -9.10
N GLN A 43 -0.34 10.27 -9.45
CA GLN A 43 -0.73 10.61 -10.82
C GLN A 43 0.42 10.58 -11.83
N THR A 44 1.63 10.95 -11.40
CA THR A 44 2.79 11.04 -12.29
C THR A 44 3.51 9.71 -12.43
N LEU A 45 3.66 8.96 -11.33
CA LEU A 45 4.50 7.76 -11.29
C LEU A 45 3.77 6.51 -11.76
N LEU A 46 2.50 6.33 -11.38
CA LEU A 46 1.75 5.11 -11.70
C LEU A 46 1.72 4.77 -13.19
N PRO A 47 1.43 5.73 -14.11
CA PRO A 47 1.36 5.41 -15.55
C PRO A 47 2.73 5.02 -16.11
N VAL A 48 3.79 5.65 -15.63
CA VAL A 48 5.17 5.36 -16.06
C VAL A 48 5.59 3.96 -15.62
N ILE A 49 5.26 3.57 -14.40
CA ILE A 49 5.72 2.30 -13.83
C ILE A 49 4.93 1.12 -14.37
N TRP A 50 3.66 1.32 -14.67
CA TRP A 50 2.83 0.32 -15.33
C TRP A 50 2.94 0.35 -16.85
N GLU A 51 3.69 1.31 -17.42
CA GLU A 51 3.86 1.50 -18.85
C GLU A 51 2.55 1.69 -19.61
N VAL A 52 1.58 2.38 -18.97
CA VAL A 52 0.23 2.63 -19.49
C VAL A 52 -0.05 4.13 -19.64
N SER A 53 -1.13 4.44 -20.34
CA SER A 53 -1.62 5.82 -20.42
C SER A 53 -2.22 6.28 -19.08
N PRO A 54 -2.08 7.56 -18.68
CA PRO A 54 -2.60 8.06 -17.40
C PRO A 54 -4.10 7.85 -17.19
N GLU A 55 -4.90 7.83 -18.24
CA GLU A 55 -6.35 7.53 -18.19
C GLU A 55 -6.66 6.09 -17.80
N ASN A 56 -5.69 5.17 -17.90
CA ASN A 56 -5.85 3.77 -17.51
C ASN A 56 -5.45 3.52 -16.04
N VAL A 57 -5.19 4.57 -15.28
CA VAL A 57 -4.74 4.48 -13.88
C VAL A 57 -5.72 5.22 -12.99
N GLU A 58 -6.20 4.53 -11.96
CA GLU A 58 -6.94 5.17 -10.87
C GLU A 58 -6.27 4.93 -9.52
N HIS A 59 -6.49 5.87 -8.60
CA HIS A 59 -6.02 5.79 -7.23
C HIS A 59 -7.09 6.34 -6.30
N PHE A 60 -7.32 5.62 -5.21
CA PHE A 60 -8.38 5.91 -4.26
C PHE A 60 -7.83 6.00 -2.84
N SER A 61 -8.55 6.77 -2.03
CA SER A 61 -8.32 6.86 -0.58
C SER A 61 -6.85 7.06 -0.18
N PRO A 62 -6.15 8.10 -0.71
CA PRO A 62 -4.80 8.39 -0.26
C PRO A 62 -4.85 8.81 1.20
N ARG A 63 -4.21 8.02 2.06
CA ARG A 63 -4.15 8.21 3.52
C ARG A 63 -2.71 8.42 3.95
N HIS A 64 -2.50 9.34 4.87
CA HIS A 64 -1.18 9.55 5.45
C HIS A 64 -0.94 8.64 6.66
N GLU A 65 0.30 8.63 7.14
CA GLU A 65 0.75 7.77 8.22
C GLU A 65 -0.17 7.79 9.45
N ASP A 66 -0.52 8.97 9.96
CA ASP A 66 -1.32 9.11 11.18
C ASP A 66 -2.75 8.59 10.98
N GLU A 67 -3.40 8.91 9.86
CA GLU A 67 -4.71 8.35 9.48
C GLU A 67 -4.70 6.82 9.46
N LEU A 68 -3.65 6.21 8.90
CA LEU A 68 -3.53 4.75 8.84
C LEU A 68 -3.40 4.13 10.24
N ARG A 69 -2.68 4.81 11.15
CA ARG A 69 -2.54 4.38 12.55
C ARG A 69 -3.84 4.54 13.33
N GLU A 70 -4.59 5.61 13.09
CA GLU A 70 -5.90 5.83 13.73
C GLU A 70 -6.93 4.79 13.29
N LEU A 71 -6.82 4.30 12.05
CA LEU A 71 -7.71 3.29 11.48
C LEU A 71 -7.32 1.85 11.82
N SER A 72 -6.11 1.64 12.36
CA SER A 72 -5.64 0.32 12.81
C SER A 72 -6.57 -0.24 13.87
N LEU A 73 -7.12 -1.41 13.61
CA LEU A 73 -8.03 -2.12 14.51
C LEU A 73 -7.28 -2.82 15.66
N MET A 74 -5.95 -2.82 15.63
CA MET A 74 -5.08 -3.22 16.74
C MET A 74 -4.70 -2.01 17.61
N PRO A 75 -5.29 -1.85 18.81
CA PRO A 75 -4.95 -0.74 19.71
C PRO A 75 -3.53 -0.90 20.25
N GLY A 76 -2.73 0.16 20.12
CA GLY A 76 -1.36 0.14 20.63
C GLY A 76 -0.40 -0.68 19.78
N THR A 77 -0.52 -0.61 18.45
CA THR A 77 0.50 -1.07 17.50
C THR A 77 1.56 0.03 17.34
N PRO A 78 2.69 0.01 18.08
CA PRO A 78 3.71 1.05 17.98
C PRO A 78 4.59 0.92 16.73
N ASP A 79 4.43 -0.14 15.93
CA ASP A 79 5.26 -0.40 14.75
C ASP A 79 4.59 0.05 13.45
N ASP A 80 5.33 0.00 12.35
CA ASP A 80 4.89 0.34 11.00
C ASP A 80 3.94 -0.70 10.38
N LEU A 81 3.58 -1.75 11.14
CA LEU A 81 2.58 -2.75 10.78
C LEU A 81 1.19 -2.16 10.50
N ALA A 82 0.78 -1.14 11.25
CA ALA A 82 -0.49 -0.44 11.03
C ALA A 82 -0.60 0.14 9.61
N LEU A 83 0.54 0.49 8.99
CA LEU A 83 0.57 1.03 7.63
C LEU A 83 0.24 -0.04 6.58
N LEU A 84 0.45 -1.31 6.93
CA LEU A 84 0.16 -2.47 6.09
C LEU A 84 -1.22 -3.08 6.38
N GLU A 85 -1.97 -2.60 7.38
CA GLU A 85 -3.30 -3.16 7.67
C GLU A 85 -4.30 -2.79 6.57
N CYS A 86 -4.92 -3.80 5.96
CA CYS A 86 -5.88 -3.62 4.87
C CYS A 86 -7.29 -4.08 5.23
N GLY A 87 -7.46 -4.86 6.32
CA GLY A 87 -8.75 -5.38 6.69
C GLY A 87 -8.75 -6.15 8.01
N TRP A 88 -9.85 -6.83 8.25
CA TRP A 88 -10.06 -7.65 9.43
C TRP A 88 -10.85 -8.90 9.07
N GLU A 89 -10.30 -10.07 9.37
CA GLU A 89 -10.94 -11.34 9.07
C GLU A 89 -10.64 -12.36 10.17
N ASN A 90 -11.61 -13.22 10.48
CA ASN A 90 -11.45 -14.29 11.47
C ASN A 90 -10.95 -13.82 12.85
N GLY A 91 -11.30 -12.60 13.25
CA GLY A 91 -10.88 -12.03 14.54
C GLY A 91 -9.42 -11.58 14.59
N LYS A 92 -8.75 -11.47 13.44
CA LYS A 92 -7.37 -11.01 13.30
C LYS A 92 -7.28 -9.87 12.26
N PRO A 93 -6.32 -8.95 12.41
CA PRO A 93 -6.01 -7.97 11.36
C PRO A 93 -5.45 -8.70 10.13
N GLN A 94 -5.85 -8.22 8.95
CA GLN A 94 -5.24 -8.61 7.68
C GLN A 94 -4.18 -7.59 7.30
N TYR A 95 -3.02 -8.10 6.89
CA TYR A 95 -1.88 -7.29 6.49
C TYR A 95 -1.51 -7.55 5.03
N LEU A 96 -1.10 -6.49 4.36
CA LEU A 96 -0.56 -6.53 3.01
C LEU A 96 0.75 -7.32 2.98
N THR A 97 0.86 -8.19 1.98
CA THR A 97 2.04 -8.99 1.71
C THR A 97 2.89 -8.39 0.59
N ALA A 98 4.07 -8.96 0.37
CA ALA A 98 4.98 -8.50 -0.68
C ALA A 98 4.40 -8.60 -2.11
N LYS A 99 3.30 -9.32 -2.30
CA LYS A 99 2.63 -9.47 -3.60
C LYS A 99 1.62 -8.36 -3.89
N GLU A 100 1.27 -7.55 -2.89
CA GLU A 100 0.17 -6.59 -2.95
C GLU A 100 0.65 -5.13 -2.84
N VAL A 101 1.96 -4.92 -2.60
CA VAL A 101 2.51 -3.60 -2.29
C VAL A 101 3.55 -3.13 -3.29
N LEU A 102 3.53 -1.82 -3.57
CA LEU A 102 4.58 -1.12 -4.31
C LEU A 102 5.12 0.05 -3.48
N PHE A 103 6.43 0.07 -3.23
CA PHE A 103 7.08 1.12 -2.44
C PHE A 103 7.83 2.10 -3.33
N TRP A 104 7.29 3.31 -3.48
CA TRP A 104 7.94 4.45 -4.15
C TRP A 104 8.20 5.59 -3.17
N VAL A 105 8.96 5.23 -2.16
CA VAL A 105 9.41 6.11 -1.09
C VAL A 105 10.86 6.50 -1.33
N SER A 106 11.08 7.78 -1.61
CA SER A 106 12.42 8.32 -1.93
C SER A 106 13.32 8.48 -0.70
N SER A 107 12.73 8.70 0.48
CA SER A 107 13.47 8.76 1.75
C SER A 107 13.96 7.37 2.18
N PRO A 108 15.29 7.13 2.29
CA PRO A 108 15.83 5.83 2.68
C PRO A 108 15.32 5.36 4.05
N HIS A 109 15.15 6.29 5.00
CA HIS A 109 14.66 5.97 6.33
C HIS A 109 13.21 5.49 6.30
N LEU A 110 12.34 6.16 5.55
CA LEU A 110 10.92 5.77 5.42
C LEU A 110 10.76 4.47 4.63
N GLN A 111 11.62 4.22 3.64
CA GLN A 111 11.61 2.97 2.90
C GLN A 111 12.02 1.78 3.80
N GLN A 112 13.06 1.95 4.62
CA GLN A 112 13.51 0.92 5.56
C GLN A 112 12.42 0.56 6.58
N ARG A 113 11.66 1.55 7.03
CA ARG A 113 10.49 1.38 7.91
C ARG A 113 9.45 0.43 7.30
N LEU A 114 9.00 0.72 6.08
CA LEU A 114 8.04 -0.14 5.35
C LEU A 114 8.59 -1.55 5.08
N VAL A 115 9.86 -1.67 4.69
CA VAL A 115 10.48 -2.98 4.46
C VAL A 115 10.57 -3.81 5.74
N ARG A 116 10.85 -3.19 6.89
CA ARG A 116 10.86 -3.89 8.19
C ARG A 116 9.48 -4.40 8.56
N ALA A 117 8.44 -3.57 8.41
CA ALA A 117 7.06 -3.99 8.64
C ALA A 117 6.66 -5.16 7.74
N LEU A 118 6.97 -5.06 6.44
CA LEU A 118 6.63 -6.11 5.47
C LEU A 118 7.34 -7.44 5.79
N ASN A 119 8.59 -7.38 6.23
CA ASN A 119 9.33 -8.55 6.66
C ASN A 119 8.76 -9.18 7.95
N ALA A 120 8.21 -8.37 8.86
CA ALA A 120 7.53 -8.89 10.05
C ALA A 120 6.26 -9.66 9.66
N VAL A 121 5.41 -9.07 8.82
CA VAL A 121 4.20 -9.73 8.28
C VAL A 121 4.54 -11.06 7.59
N ASN A 122 5.53 -11.05 6.69
CA ASN A 122 5.90 -12.27 5.95
C ASN A 122 6.40 -13.40 6.87
N ARG A 123 7.06 -13.09 7.99
CA ARG A 123 7.50 -14.11 8.96
C ARG A 123 6.33 -14.76 9.67
N GLU A 124 5.31 -13.99 10.04
CA GLU A 124 4.11 -14.51 10.69
C GLU A 124 3.36 -15.46 9.76
N VAL A 125 3.15 -15.06 8.50
CA VAL A 125 2.50 -15.91 7.47
C VAL A 125 3.26 -17.23 7.25
N THR A 126 4.60 -17.18 7.20
CA THR A 126 5.40 -18.41 7.04
C THR A 126 5.33 -19.35 8.25
N ASN A 127 5.15 -18.81 9.46
CA ASN A 127 5.05 -19.61 10.68
C ASN A 127 3.67 -20.25 10.84
N GLU A 128 2.60 -19.57 10.43
CA GLU A 128 1.24 -20.14 10.44
C GLU A 128 1.05 -21.25 9.39
N SER A 129 1.80 -21.19 8.27
CA SER A 129 1.77 -22.20 7.20
C SER A 129 2.50 -23.51 7.53
N GLY A 130 3.23 -23.55 8.66
CA GLY A 130 4.08 -24.68 9.07
C GLY A 130 3.59 -25.44 10.30
N SER A 131 2.38 -25.18 10.79
CA SER A 131 1.77 -25.84 11.97
C SER A 131 0.67 -26.83 11.59
#